data_AF-A0A7S3ES19-F1
#
_entry.id   AF-A0A7S3ES19-F1
#
_cell.length_a   1.000
_cell.length_b   1.000
_cell.length_c   1.000
_cell.angle_alpha   90.00
_cell.angle_beta   90.00
_cell.angle_gamma   90.00
#
_symmetry.space_group_name_H-M   'P 1'
#
loop_
_entity.id
_entity.type
_entity.pdbx_description
1 polymer ?
#
loop_
_entity_poly.entity_id
_entity_poly.type
_entity_poly.pdbx_seq_one_letter_code
_entity_poly.pdbx_strand_id
1 'polypeptide(L)'
;ARQARVREAYNEACSAVPEDLFTSAMHRAMPSAVEIWALQRRVGSQLGLHALLCHALKLRATCPGSVVVRRDVAAIEFSQFDLPLPASSAAANALAAMPFRLTRNLLHFVTPVGVDGALSGAFSAAAECMAQQRKCPLGVWLDILSRSEHSGATDGDVDMDASGPGISCGLVPWAADPEEATERVAAVSPELAVLEQRQSDSGRSAQMGKAVPADVHATLRSLIAEATDVDRLQLMPSAWQPWL
;
A
#
# COMPACT_ATOMS: atom_id res chain seq x y z
N ALA A 1 -9.22 -28.81 -5.77
CA ALA A 1 -10.02 -28.63 -7.01
C ALA A 1 -10.35 -27.16 -7.29
N ARG A 2 -11.05 -26.43 -6.39
CA ARG A 2 -11.44 -25.02 -6.63
C ARG A 2 -10.23 -24.08 -6.84
N GLN A 3 -9.22 -24.14 -5.97
CA GLN A 3 -8.03 -23.29 -6.08
C GLN A 3 -7.26 -23.52 -7.40
N ALA A 4 -7.13 -24.78 -7.84
CA ALA A 4 -6.49 -25.09 -9.12
C ALA A 4 -7.20 -24.44 -10.32
N ARG A 5 -8.54 -24.45 -10.33
CA ARG A 5 -9.33 -23.77 -11.37
C ARG A 5 -9.17 -22.25 -11.34
N VAL A 6 -9.11 -21.66 -10.14
CA VAL A 6 -8.90 -20.21 -9.97
C VAL A 6 -7.51 -19.82 -10.49
N ARG A 7 -6.50 -20.62 -10.20
CA ARG A 7 -5.13 -20.42 -10.71
C ARG A 7 -5.05 -20.52 -12.22
N GLU A 8 -5.72 -21.51 -12.81
CA GLU A 8 -5.82 -21.68 -14.25
C GLU A 8 -6.50 -20.48 -14.91
N ALA A 9 -7.64 -20.03 -14.38
CA ALA A 9 -8.34 -18.85 -14.87
C ALA A 9 -7.50 -17.57 -14.75
N TYR A 10 -6.75 -17.42 -13.65
CA TYR A 10 -5.81 -16.30 -13.49
C TYR A 10 -4.69 -16.34 -14.53
N ASN A 11 -4.11 -17.52 -14.79
CA ASN A 11 -3.08 -17.68 -15.80
C ASN A 11 -3.59 -17.41 -17.22
N GLU A 12 -4.82 -17.83 -17.53
CA GLU A 12 -5.48 -17.51 -18.80
C GLU A 12 -5.75 -16.01 -18.95
N ALA A 13 -6.24 -15.34 -17.90
CA ALA A 13 -6.37 -13.88 -17.92
C ALA A 13 -5.01 -13.19 -18.09
N CYS A 14 -3.96 -13.74 -17.46
CA CYS A 14 -2.61 -13.22 -17.59
C CYS A 14 -2.03 -13.42 -19.00
N SER A 15 -2.34 -14.50 -19.70
CA SER A 15 -1.87 -14.71 -21.08
C SER A 15 -2.61 -13.84 -22.09
N ALA A 16 -3.86 -13.45 -21.80
CA ALA A 16 -4.65 -12.58 -22.65
C ALA A 16 -4.18 -11.11 -22.63
N VAL A 17 -3.57 -10.66 -21.52
CA VAL A 17 -3.05 -9.30 -21.37
C VAL A 17 -1.53 -9.35 -21.53
N PRO A 18 -0.87 -8.42 -22.25
CA PRO A 18 0.59 -8.29 -22.26
C PRO A 18 1.15 -7.65 -20.98
N GLU A 19 2.31 -8.08 -20.49
CA GLU A 19 2.95 -7.50 -19.27
C GLU A 19 3.49 -6.08 -19.49
N ASP A 20 3.77 -5.75 -20.74
CA ASP A 20 4.28 -4.45 -21.18
C ASP A 20 3.14 -3.51 -21.60
N LEU A 21 1.87 -3.88 -21.43
CA LEU A 21 0.72 -3.10 -21.90
C LEU A 21 0.79 -1.65 -21.40
N PHE A 22 1.01 -1.47 -20.10
CA PHE A 22 1.13 -0.12 -19.51
C PHE A 22 2.38 0.61 -20.02
N THR A 23 3.49 -0.10 -20.15
CA THR A 23 4.77 0.46 -20.62
C THR A 23 4.65 0.93 -22.07
N SER A 24 4.15 0.07 -22.95
CA SER A 24 3.88 0.35 -24.37
C SER A 24 2.90 1.51 -24.54
N ALA A 25 1.84 1.58 -23.72
CA ALA A 25 0.91 2.70 -23.73
C ALA A 25 1.58 4.03 -23.36
N MET A 26 2.46 4.03 -22.36
CA MET A 26 3.22 5.24 -21.98
C MET A 26 4.24 5.65 -23.04
N HIS A 27 4.93 4.69 -23.67
CA HIS A 27 5.83 4.95 -24.80
C HIS A 27 5.12 5.55 -26.01
N ARG A 28 3.85 5.19 -26.27
CA ARG A 28 3.05 5.82 -27.32
C ARG A 28 2.53 7.19 -26.93
N ALA A 29 2.29 7.42 -25.64
CA ALA A 29 1.76 8.69 -25.14
C ALA A 29 2.83 9.78 -24.99
N MET A 30 4.10 9.41 -24.77
CA MET A 30 5.21 10.31 -24.56
C MET A 30 6.32 10.01 -25.58
N PRO A 31 6.67 10.94 -26.49
CA PRO A 31 7.64 10.69 -27.55
C PRO A 31 9.09 10.73 -27.06
N SER A 32 9.37 11.32 -25.89
CA SER A 32 10.71 11.51 -25.36
C SER A 32 11.12 10.44 -24.35
N ALA A 33 12.28 9.81 -24.55
CA ALA A 33 12.85 8.87 -23.59
C ALA A 33 13.14 9.51 -22.23
N VAL A 34 13.46 10.81 -22.20
CA VAL A 34 13.73 11.55 -20.96
C VAL A 34 12.46 11.71 -20.14
N GLU A 35 11.33 12.00 -20.79
CA GLU A 35 10.03 12.14 -20.13
C GLU A 35 9.56 10.80 -19.55
N ILE A 36 9.74 9.70 -20.28
CA ILE A 36 9.38 8.37 -19.82
C ILE A 36 10.24 7.96 -18.61
N TRP A 37 11.55 8.21 -18.66
CA TRP A 37 12.42 7.91 -17.53
C TRP A 37 12.08 8.77 -16.30
N ALA A 38 11.76 10.04 -16.50
CA ALA A 38 11.29 10.92 -15.42
C ALA A 38 9.96 10.43 -14.83
N LEU A 39 9.02 9.97 -15.67
CA LEU A 39 7.77 9.34 -15.26
C LEU A 39 8.06 8.08 -14.43
N GLN A 40 8.88 7.15 -14.91
CA GLN A 40 9.21 5.91 -14.20
C GLN A 40 9.77 6.19 -12.80
N ARG A 41 10.68 7.16 -12.67
CA ARG A 41 11.22 7.57 -11.37
C ARG A 41 10.16 8.15 -10.44
N ARG A 42 9.33 9.06 -10.93
CA ARG A 42 8.24 9.68 -10.14
C ARG A 42 7.23 8.63 -9.70
N VAL A 43 6.81 7.76 -10.62
CA VAL A 43 5.89 6.67 -10.36
C VAL A 43 6.45 5.70 -9.32
N GLY A 44 7.72 5.32 -9.43
CA GLY A 44 8.38 4.49 -8.42
C GLY A 44 8.29 5.12 -7.02
N SER A 45 8.65 6.39 -6.88
CA SER A 45 8.57 7.09 -5.60
C SER A 45 7.13 7.24 -5.08
N GLN A 46 6.17 7.58 -5.94
CA GLN A 46 4.77 7.71 -5.56
C GLN A 46 4.15 6.36 -5.13
N LEU A 47 4.51 5.27 -5.81
CA LEU A 47 4.13 3.92 -5.38
C LEU A 47 4.74 3.56 -4.02
N GLY A 48 5.98 3.97 -3.75
CA GLY A 48 6.61 3.79 -2.43
C GLY A 48 5.86 4.52 -1.32
N LEU A 49 5.47 5.78 -1.55
CA LEU A 49 4.66 6.55 -0.61
C LEU A 49 3.25 5.94 -0.43
N HIS A 50 2.62 5.52 -1.52
CA HIS A 50 1.31 4.87 -1.48
C HIS A 50 1.37 3.54 -0.71
N ALA A 51 2.39 2.71 -0.96
CA ALA A 51 2.63 1.46 -0.25
C ALA A 51 2.80 1.70 1.27
N LEU A 52 3.51 2.75 1.67
CA LEU A 52 3.65 3.12 3.08
C LEU A 52 2.30 3.51 3.68
N LEU A 53 1.50 4.33 2.99
CA LEU A 53 0.18 4.73 3.46
C LEU A 53 -0.77 3.54 3.58
N CYS A 54 -0.78 2.64 2.61
CA CYS A 54 -1.55 1.39 2.68
C CYS A 54 -1.09 0.51 3.84
N HIS A 55 0.22 0.42 4.10
CA HIS A 55 0.74 -0.34 5.23
C HIS A 55 0.34 0.28 6.58
N ALA A 56 0.55 1.59 6.74
CA ALA A 56 0.30 2.34 7.97
C ALA A 56 -1.19 2.36 8.33
N LEU A 57 -2.02 2.77 7.37
CA LEU A 57 -3.44 3.06 7.59
C LEU A 57 -4.36 1.89 7.21
N LYS A 58 -3.82 0.80 6.65
CA LYS A 58 -4.63 -0.30 6.08
C LYS A 58 -5.61 0.20 5.02
N LEU A 59 -5.17 1.19 4.23
CA LEU A 59 -5.90 1.64 3.05
C LEU A 59 -5.99 0.49 2.06
N ARG A 60 -7.18 0.31 1.49
CA ARG A 60 -7.41 -0.75 0.52
C ARG A 60 -6.99 -0.30 -0.86
N ALA A 61 -6.20 -1.15 -1.51
CA ALA A 61 -5.76 -0.98 -2.88
C ALA A 61 -6.94 -0.91 -3.84
N THR A 62 -6.92 0.09 -4.72
CA THR A 62 -8.07 0.46 -5.53
C THR A 62 -8.02 -0.10 -6.94
N CYS A 63 -9.18 -0.13 -7.61
CA CYS A 63 -9.31 -0.61 -8.97
C CYS A 63 -8.46 0.24 -9.94
N PRO A 64 -8.00 -0.31 -11.08
CA PRO A 64 -7.22 0.45 -12.06
C PRO A 64 -7.87 1.75 -12.54
N GLY A 65 -9.20 1.85 -12.52
CA GLY A 65 -9.92 3.09 -12.88
C GLY A 65 -9.68 4.27 -11.93
N SER A 66 -9.22 4.02 -10.71
CA SER A 66 -8.87 5.05 -9.72
C SER A 66 -7.43 5.57 -9.83
N VAL A 67 -6.62 4.95 -10.69
CA VAL A 67 -5.22 5.34 -10.90
C VAL A 67 -5.17 6.28 -12.09
N VAL A 68 -4.93 7.55 -11.84
CA VAL A 68 -4.87 8.60 -12.86
C VAL A 68 -3.41 8.89 -13.19
N VAL A 69 -3.04 8.72 -14.47
CA VAL A 69 -1.72 9.11 -14.96
C VAL A 69 -1.78 10.52 -15.54
N ARG A 70 -1.11 11.44 -14.85
CA ARG A 70 -0.92 12.82 -15.27
C ARG A 70 0.28 12.94 -16.19
N ARG A 71 0.02 13.12 -17.49
CA ARG A 71 1.05 13.20 -18.53
C ARG A 71 1.81 14.53 -18.52
N ASP A 72 1.15 15.60 -18.10
CA ASP A 72 1.71 16.96 -17.99
C ASP A 72 2.84 17.05 -16.96
N VAL A 73 2.67 16.39 -15.81
CA VAL A 73 3.63 16.41 -14.70
C VAL A 73 4.43 15.10 -14.60
N ALA A 74 4.12 14.14 -15.46
CA ALA A 74 4.67 12.79 -15.43
C ALA A 74 4.51 12.15 -14.03
N ALA A 75 3.27 12.09 -13.53
CA ALA A 75 2.93 11.63 -12.20
C ALA A 75 1.73 10.67 -12.21
N ILE A 76 1.62 9.84 -11.18
CA ILE A 76 0.44 9.02 -10.90
C ILE A 76 -0.27 9.53 -9.64
N GLU A 77 -1.59 9.54 -9.70
CA GLU A 77 -2.47 9.92 -8.60
C GLU A 77 -3.48 8.80 -8.33
N PHE A 78 -3.73 8.54 -7.05
CA PHE A 78 -4.75 7.60 -6.59
C PHE A 78 -5.95 8.43 -6.12
N SER A 79 -7.03 8.42 -6.91
CA SER A 79 -8.17 9.32 -6.70
C SER A 79 -9.25 8.77 -5.77
N GLN A 80 -9.27 7.45 -5.56
CA GLN A 80 -10.24 6.76 -4.72
C GLN A 80 -9.49 5.86 -3.75
N PHE A 81 -10.00 5.73 -2.53
CA PHE A 81 -9.63 4.72 -1.56
C PHE A 81 -10.92 4.07 -1.06
N ASP A 82 -10.97 2.74 -1.01
CA ASP A 82 -12.18 2.05 -0.60
C ASP A 82 -12.33 2.08 0.92
N LEU A 83 -13.53 2.42 1.40
CA LEU A 83 -13.88 2.36 2.82
C LEU A 83 -13.74 0.91 3.33
N PRO A 84 -13.36 0.71 4.61
CA PRO A 84 -13.38 -0.60 5.22
C PRO A 84 -14.81 -1.15 5.26
N LEU A 85 -15.17 -2.04 4.32
CA LEU A 85 -16.39 -2.84 4.47
C LEU A 85 -16.27 -3.72 5.72
N PRO A 86 -17.37 -3.94 6.46
CA PRO A 86 -17.36 -4.88 7.59
C PRO A 86 -16.84 -6.25 7.13
N ALA A 87 -15.99 -6.86 7.96
CA ALA A 87 -15.23 -8.09 7.68
C ALA A 87 -16.08 -9.35 7.36
N SER A 88 -17.41 -9.21 7.27
CA SER A 88 -18.35 -10.28 6.96
C SER A 88 -18.38 -10.66 5.46
N SER A 89 -17.81 -9.85 4.56
CA SER A 89 -17.74 -10.18 3.13
C SER A 89 -16.43 -10.89 2.75
N ALA A 90 -16.52 -12.00 2.02
CA ALA A 90 -15.35 -12.71 1.49
C ALA A 90 -14.47 -11.81 0.58
N ALA A 91 -15.08 -10.85 -0.14
CA ALA A 91 -14.35 -9.87 -0.94
C ALA A 91 -13.57 -8.88 -0.05
N ALA A 92 -14.14 -8.50 1.10
CA ALA A 92 -13.45 -7.68 2.09
C ALA A 92 -12.32 -8.47 2.79
N ASN A 93 -12.38 -9.80 2.88
CA ASN A 93 -11.23 -10.55 3.40
C ASN A 93 -10.11 -10.68 2.34
N ALA A 94 -10.45 -10.86 1.07
CA ALA A 94 -9.48 -10.92 -0.02
C ALA A 94 -8.74 -9.58 -0.21
N LEU A 95 -9.47 -8.45 -0.23
CA LEU A 95 -8.88 -7.13 -0.36
C LEU A 95 -8.00 -6.74 0.85
N ALA A 96 -8.21 -7.34 2.02
CA ALA A 96 -7.37 -7.11 3.21
C ALA A 96 -6.06 -7.93 3.17
N ALA A 97 -5.98 -8.96 2.32
CA ALA A 97 -4.80 -9.81 2.18
C ALA A 97 -3.69 -9.16 1.34
N MET A 98 -4.01 -8.11 0.58
CA MET A 98 -3.05 -7.36 -0.23
C MET A 98 -2.53 -6.13 0.49
N PRO A 99 -1.20 -5.98 0.67
CA PRO A 99 -0.65 -4.84 1.40
C PRO A 99 -0.76 -3.54 0.61
N PHE A 100 -0.63 -3.58 -0.71
CA PHE A 100 -0.85 -2.45 -1.64
C PHE A 100 -0.93 -2.97 -3.08
N ARG A 101 -1.31 -2.11 -4.03
CA ARG A 101 -1.39 -2.47 -5.45
C ARG A 101 -0.02 -2.40 -6.12
N LEU A 102 0.59 -3.56 -6.38
CA LEU A 102 1.76 -3.67 -7.24
C LEU A 102 1.59 -4.89 -8.16
N THR A 103 0.86 -4.67 -9.23
CA THR A 103 0.57 -5.69 -10.24
C THR A 103 1.68 -5.78 -11.29
N ARG A 104 1.63 -6.82 -12.12
CA ARG A 104 2.67 -7.09 -13.12
C ARG A 104 2.93 -5.96 -14.11
N ASN A 105 1.90 -5.23 -14.59
CA ASN A 105 2.12 -4.12 -15.52
C ASN A 105 2.81 -2.93 -14.84
N LEU A 106 2.46 -2.64 -13.59
CA LEU A 106 3.13 -1.59 -12.81
C LEU A 106 4.56 -2.00 -12.48
N LEU A 107 4.78 -3.25 -12.11
CA LEU A 107 6.10 -3.81 -11.84
C LEU A 107 7.00 -3.78 -13.08
N HIS A 108 6.48 -4.18 -14.24
CA HIS A 108 7.19 -4.09 -15.52
C HIS A 108 7.56 -2.64 -15.87
N PHE A 109 6.65 -1.69 -15.64
CA PHE A 109 6.90 -0.29 -15.93
C PHE A 109 7.93 0.36 -15.01
N VAL A 110 7.86 0.09 -13.70
CA VAL A 110 8.81 0.64 -12.72
C VAL A 110 10.18 -0.02 -12.85
N THR A 111 10.23 -1.27 -13.33
CA THR A 111 11.42 -2.13 -13.43
C THR A 111 11.97 -2.54 -12.05
N PRO A 112 12.74 -3.65 -11.95
CA PRO A 112 13.37 -4.05 -10.70
C PRO A 112 14.27 -2.97 -10.09
N VAL A 113 14.99 -2.22 -10.92
CA VAL A 113 15.85 -1.10 -10.49
C VAL A 113 15.03 0.04 -9.88
N GLY A 114 13.84 0.31 -10.41
CA GLY A 114 12.94 1.31 -9.84
C GLY A 114 12.32 0.86 -8.52
N VAL A 115 12.09 -0.45 -8.35
CA VAL A 115 11.56 -1.03 -7.11
C VAL A 115 12.59 -0.94 -5.98
N ASP A 116 13.82 -1.42 -6.23
CA ASP A 116 14.89 -1.39 -5.23
C ASP A 116 15.46 0.02 -5.01
N GLY A 117 15.31 0.90 -6.01
CA GLY A 117 15.76 2.29 -5.95
C GLY A 117 14.67 3.26 -5.51
N ALA A 118 13.90 3.77 -6.48
CA ALA A 118 12.99 4.90 -6.27
C ALA A 118 11.83 4.57 -5.31
N LEU A 119 11.26 3.37 -5.41
CA LEU A 119 10.17 2.92 -4.54
C LEU A 119 10.67 2.66 -3.12
N SER A 120 11.70 1.82 -2.96
CA SER A 120 12.23 1.48 -1.64
C SER A 120 12.84 2.68 -0.92
N GLY A 121 13.55 3.54 -1.64
CA GLY A 121 14.09 4.77 -1.10
C GLY A 121 13.00 5.73 -0.62
N ALA A 122 11.94 5.94 -1.41
CA ALA A 122 10.84 6.82 -1.00
C ALA A 122 10.04 6.24 0.17
N PHE A 123 9.76 4.94 0.16
CA PHE A 123 9.09 4.24 1.23
C PHE A 123 9.86 4.42 2.55
N SER A 124 11.14 4.07 2.57
CA SER A 124 11.95 4.10 3.80
C SER A 124 12.21 5.51 4.29
N ALA A 125 12.48 6.48 3.41
CA ALA A 125 12.65 7.87 3.81
C ALA A 125 11.38 8.48 4.40
N ALA A 126 10.21 8.13 3.86
CA ALA A 126 8.94 8.58 4.42
C ALA A 126 8.60 7.87 5.74
N ALA A 127 8.87 6.56 5.84
CA ALA A 127 8.69 5.80 7.08
C ALA A 127 9.50 6.42 8.22
N GLU A 128 10.76 6.79 7.96
CA GLU A 128 11.60 7.53 8.90
C GLU A 128 11.00 8.85 9.38
N CYS A 129 10.56 9.66 8.43
CA CYS A 129 9.98 10.96 8.74
C CYS A 129 8.67 10.83 9.55
N MET A 130 7.87 9.80 9.27
CA MET A 130 6.60 9.56 9.93
C MET A 130 6.73 8.89 11.30
N ALA A 131 7.76 8.05 11.51
CA ALA A 131 8.03 7.38 12.79
C ALA A 131 8.53 8.38 13.86
N GLN A 132 9.25 9.42 13.45
CA GLN A 132 9.82 10.39 14.37
C GLN A 132 8.81 11.49 14.72
N GLN A 133 8.30 11.48 15.95
CA GLN A 133 7.33 12.46 16.45
C GLN A 133 7.79 13.92 16.29
N ARG A 134 9.11 14.18 16.34
CA ARG A 134 9.68 15.52 16.11
C ARG A 134 9.52 16.03 14.68
N LYS A 135 9.48 15.12 13.71
CA LYS A 135 9.35 15.43 12.28
C LYS A 135 7.89 15.42 11.84
N CYS A 136 7.13 14.41 12.27
CA CYS A 136 5.73 14.27 11.94
C CYS A 136 4.93 13.83 13.18
N PRO A 137 3.99 14.66 13.69
CA PRO A 137 3.11 14.27 14.78
C PRO A 137 1.94 13.42 14.23
N LEU A 138 2.24 12.31 13.57
CA LEU A 138 1.26 11.48 12.85
C LEU A 138 0.08 11.05 13.75
N GLY A 139 0.37 10.59 14.96
CA GLY A 139 -0.67 10.16 15.90
C GLY A 139 -1.67 11.26 16.24
N VAL A 140 -1.19 12.50 16.40
CA VAL A 140 -2.06 13.67 16.66
C VAL A 140 -2.94 13.97 15.45
N TRP A 141 -2.37 13.92 14.23
CA TRP A 141 -3.15 14.11 13.01
C TRP A 141 -4.22 13.04 12.84
N LEU A 142 -3.88 11.77 13.05
CA LEU A 142 -4.84 10.66 12.92
C LEU A 142 -5.91 10.71 14.00
N ASP A 143 -5.57 11.08 15.23
CA ASP A 143 -6.54 11.32 16.31
C ASP A 143 -7.52 12.43 15.90
N ILE A 144 -7.02 13.59 15.46
CA ILE A 144 -7.87 14.70 14.97
C ILE A 144 -8.77 14.26 13.81
N LEU A 145 -8.23 13.54 12.82
CA LEU A 145 -9.00 13.12 11.65
C LEU A 145 -10.01 12.00 11.97
N SER A 146 -9.72 11.17 12.98
CA SER A 146 -10.62 10.12 13.46
C SER A 146 -11.80 10.68 14.28
N ARG A 147 -11.62 11.85 14.89
CA ARG A 147 -12.68 12.64 15.53
C ARG A 147 -13.54 13.27 14.42
N SER A 148 -14.27 12.45 13.67
CA SER A 148 -15.24 12.98 12.72
C SER A 148 -16.19 13.91 13.47
N GLU A 149 -16.31 15.16 12.99
CA GLU A 149 -17.26 16.15 13.48
C GLU A 149 -18.63 15.48 13.63
N HIS A 150 -19.14 15.41 14.86
CA HIS A 150 -20.55 15.19 15.06
C HIS A 150 -21.23 16.41 14.44
N SER A 151 -21.87 16.25 13.28
CA SER A 151 -22.85 17.24 12.84
C SER A 151 -23.79 17.47 14.02
N GLY A 152 -23.75 18.68 14.56
CA GLY A 152 -24.58 19.08 15.69
C GLY A 152 -26.06 18.79 15.43
N ALA A 153 -26.74 18.44 16.52
CA ALA A 153 -28.17 18.63 16.73
C ALA A 153 -29.09 18.29 15.55
N THR A 154 -29.54 17.04 15.51
CA THR A 154 -30.99 16.81 15.49
C THR A 154 -31.38 16.25 16.84
N ASP A 155 -31.55 17.16 17.80
CA ASP A 155 -32.50 16.95 18.89
C ASP A 155 -33.87 16.92 18.21
N GLY A 156 -34.44 15.72 18.11
CA GLY A 156 -35.59 15.43 17.28
C GLY A 156 -35.69 13.93 17.14
N ASP A 157 -36.43 13.33 18.08
CA ASP A 157 -36.86 11.93 18.07
C ASP A 157 -37.09 11.41 16.66
N VAL A 158 -36.18 10.55 16.19
CA VAL A 158 -36.47 9.60 15.13
C VAL A 158 -36.10 8.23 15.68
N ASP A 159 -37.09 7.61 16.33
CA ASP A 159 -37.15 6.16 16.43
C ASP A 159 -37.08 5.60 15.00
N MET A 160 -35.91 5.10 14.60
CA MET A 160 -35.72 4.39 13.34
C MET A 160 -35.11 3.04 13.66
N ASP A 161 -35.94 2.00 13.51
CA ASP A 161 -35.65 0.61 13.74
C ASP A 161 -34.23 0.19 13.32
N ALA A 162 -33.51 -0.36 14.30
CA ALA A 162 -32.21 -0.99 14.14
C ALA A 162 -32.34 -2.30 13.34
N SER A 163 -32.46 -2.20 12.02
CA SER A 163 -32.38 -3.34 11.08
C SER A 163 -32.04 -2.86 9.66
N GLY A 164 -31.00 -2.06 9.53
CA GLY A 164 -30.31 -1.77 8.27
C GLY A 164 -28.82 -1.61 8.57
N PRO A 165 -27.90 -1.86 7.61
CA PRO A 165 -26.48 -1.65 7.84
C PRO A 165 -26.25 -0.15 8.00
N GLY A 166 -26.34 0.30 9.25
CA GLY A 166 -26.11 1.67 9.65
C GLY A 166 -24.73 2.08 9.19
N ILE A 167 -24.68 3.04 8.28
CA ILE A 167 -23.48 3.82 7.96
C ILE A 167 -23.29 4.76 9.16
N SER A 168 -22.92 4.19 10.29
CA SER A 168 -22.61 4.89 11.54
C SER A 168 -21.21 4.45 11.98
N CYS A 169 -20.23 4.79 11.16
CA CYS A 169 -18.83 4.85 11.55
C CYS A 169 -18.25 6.04 10.80
N GLY A 170 -17.50 6.90 11.48
CA GLY A 170 -16.93 8.13 10.93
C GLY A 170 -16.32 7.88 9.54
N LEU A 171 -16.51 8.86 8.66
CA LEU A 171 -16.31 8.84 7.20
C LEU A 171 -14.84 8.68 6.74
N VAL A 172 -14.06 7.92 7.48
CA VAL A 172 -12.61 7.83 7.34
C VAL A 172 -12.27 6.61 6.48
N PRO A 173 -11.52 6.78 5.38
CA PRO A 173 -11.26 5.70 4.40
C PRO A 173 -10.26 4.65 4.89
N TRP A 174 -9.68 4.82 6.08
CA TRP A 174 -8.73 3.89 6.65
C TRP A 174 -9.32 3.04 7.77
N ALA A 175 -8.78 1.84 7.94
CA ALA A 175 -9.29 0.83 8.88
C ALA A 175 -8.47 0.76 10.19
N ALA A 176 -7.33 1.44 10.25
CA ALA A 176 -6.40 1.37 11.37
C ALA A 176 -6.72 2.41 12.45
N ASP A 177 -6.62 1.99 13.71
CA ASP A 177 -6.58 2.91 14.84
C ASP A 177 -5.31 3.79 14.78
N PRO A 178 -5.37 5.04 15.28
CA PRO A 178 -4.24 5.97 15.19
C PRO A 178 -2.97 5.43 15.87
N GLU A 179 -3.11 4.76 17.02
CA GLU A 179 -1.98 4.16 17.74
C GLU A 179 -1.35 3.02 16.93
N GLU A 180 -2.19 2.09 16.43
CA GLU A 180 -1.73 0.96 15.63
C GLU A 180 -1.05 1.41 14.34
N ALA A 181 -1.56 2.48 13.71
CA ALA A 181 -0.93 3.07 12.53
C ALA A 181 0.46 3.64 12.82
N THR A 182 0.65 4.29 13.97
CA THR A 182 1.97 4.81 14.38
C THR A 182 2.96 3.70 14.70
N GLU A 183 2.51 2.61 15.33
CA GLU A 183 3.34 1.45 15.63
C GLU A 183 3.81 0.75 14.34
N ARG A 184 2.91 0.56 13.36
CA ARG A 184 3.25 -0.02 12.06
C ARG A 184 4.30 0.82 11.32
N VAL A 185 4.16 2.14 11.31
CA VAL A 185 5.15 3.02 10.68
C VAL A 185 6.50 2.91 11.39
N ALA A 186 6.50 2.86 12.73
CA ALA A 186 7.72 2.68 13.52
C ALA A 186 8.41 1.34 13.20
N ALA A 187 7.64 0.26 13.01
CA ALA A 187 8.18 -1.06 12.68
C ALA A 187 8.88 -1.16 11.32
N VAL A 188 8.61 -0.24 10.38
CA VAL A 188 9.27 -0.22 9.06
C VAL A 188 10.27 0.93 8.93
N SER A 189 10.57 1.65 10.01
CA SER A 189 11.57 2.71 10.06
C SER A 189 12.99 2.11 10.08
N PRO A 190 13.82 2.33 9.04
CA PRO A 190 15.25 2.03 9.04
C PRO A 190 16.06 2.31 10.33
N GLU A 191 15.94 3.50 10.88
CA GLU A 191 16.70 3.98 12.04
C GLU A 191 16.30 3.20 13.28
N LEU A 192 15.00 2.98 13.49
CA LEU A 192 14.49 2.18 14.59
C LEU A 192 14.93 0.71 14.46
N ALA A 193 14.86 0.13 13.27
CA ALA A 193 15.36 -1.23 13.03
C ALA A 193 16.86 -1.38 13.36
N VAL A 194 17.68 -0.38 13.02
CA VAL A 194 19.11 -0.37 13.36
C VAL A 194 19.33 -0.21 14.87
N LEU A 195 18.53 0.62 15.54
CA LEU A 195 18.61 0.82 16.99
C LEU A 195 18.22 -0.44 17.76
N GLU A 196 17.12 -1.09 17.36
CA GLU A 196 16.69 -2.37 17.94
C GLU A 196 17.77 -3.45 17.79
N GLN A 197 18.36 -3.56 16.60
CA GLN A 197 19.44 -4.52 16.40
C GLN A 197 20.66 -4.21 17.25
N ARG A 198 21.06 -2.93 17.37
CA ARG A 198 22.17 -2.52 18.26
C ARG A 198 21.91 -2.86 19.72
N GLN A 199 20.67 -2.67 20.20
CA GLN A 199 20.29 -3.06 21.56
C GLN A 199 20.41 -4.59 21.74
N SER A 200 19.97 -5.36 20.74
CA SER A 200 20.06 -6.82 20.76
C SER A 200 21.51 -7.34 20.73
N ASP A 201 22.38 -6.69 19.94
CA ASP A 201 23.79 -7.06 19.82
C ASP A 201 24.60 -6.65 21.07
N SER A 202 24.25 -5.52 21.69
CA SER A 202 24.82 -5.11 22.99
C SER A 202 24.56 -6.12 24.11
N GLY A 203 23.46 -6.88 24.03
CA GLY A 203 23.16 -7.99 24.95
C GLY A 203 23.87 -9.31 24.60
N ARG A 204 24.34 -9.49 23.35
CA ARG A 204 24.94 -10.73 22.83
C ARG A 204 26.47 -10.70 22.73
N SER A 205 27.10 -9.56 23.01
CA SER A 205 28.56 -9.31 22.90
C SER A 205 29.48 -10.20 23.76
N ALA A 206 28.97 -11.19 24.50
CA ALA A 206 29.78 -12.18 25.23
C ALA A 206 30.17 -13.42 24.40
N GLN A 207 29.53 -13.69 23.25
CA GLN A 207 29.83 -14.86 22.42
C GLN A 207 30.07 -14.49 20.95
N MET A 208 31.36 -14.41 20.62
CA MET A 208 32.02 -14.49 19.30
C MET A 208 31.12 -14.59 18.05
N GLY A 209 31.19 -13.57 17.18
CA GLY A 209 30.73 -13.61 15.79
C GLY A 209 30.69 -12.22 15.15
N LYS A 210 31.15 -12.09 13.91
CA LYS A 210 31.09 -10.83 13.13
C LYS A 210 29.61 -10.44 12.94
N ALA A 211 29.20 -9.29 13.47
CA ALA A 211 27.82 -8.81 13.39
C ALA A 211 27.36 -8.75 11.92
N VAL A 212 26.29 -9.46 11.58
CA VAL A 212 25.65 -9.38 10.26
C VAL A 212 24.93 -8.03 10.19
N PRO A 213 25.20 -7.18 9.18
CA PRO A 213 24.53 -5.89 9.07
C PRO A 213 23.01 -6.08 8.97
N ALA A 214 22.27 -5.25 9.69
CA ALA A 214 20.81 -5.24 9.69
C ALA A 214 20.26 -5.07 8.28
N ASP A 215 19.31 -5.93 7.92
CA ASP A 215 18.56 -5.79 6.69
C ASP A 215 17.39 -4.82 6.88
N VAL A 216 17.70 -3.54 6.67
CA VAL A 216 16.79 -2.40 6.83
C VAL A 216 15.51 -2.52 6.00
N HIS A 217 15.59 -3.19 4.84
CA HIS A 217 14.46 -3.30 3.90
C HIS A 217 13.79 -4.67 3.95
N ALA A 218 14.08 -5.52 4.95
CA ALA A 218 13.52 -6.86 5.07
C ALA A 218 11.98 -6.85 5.05
N THR A 219 11.38 -6.01 5.90
CA THR A 219 9.91 -5.87 5.99
C THR A 219 9.32 -5.35 4.68
N LEU A 220 9.95 -4.35 4.05
CA LEU A 220 9.47 -3.82 2.77
C LEU A 220 9.49 -4.88 1.67
N ARG A 221 10.57 -5.63 1.52
CA ARG A 221 10.62 -6.70 0.51
C ARG A 221 9.62 -7.81 0.81
N SER A 222 9.37 -8.10 2.09
CA SER A 222 8.28 -9.01 2.46
C SER A 222 6.94 -8.48 1.95
N LEU A 223 6.64 -7.19 2.15
CA LEU A 223 5.42 -6.57 1.64
C LEU A 223 5.35 -6.55 0.11
N ILE A 224 6.47 -6.32 -0.59
CA ILE A 224 6.54 -6.38 -2.05
C ILE A 224 6.30 -7.81 -2.52
N ALA A 225 6.96 -8.80 -1.91
CA ALA A 225 6.77 -10.21 -2.23
C ALA A 225 5.31 -10.62 -2.05
N GLU A 226 4.68 -10.19 -0.96
CA GLU A 226 3.26 -10.38 -0.71
C GLU A 226 2.37 -9.68 -1.75
N ALA A 227 2.67 -8.45 -2.15
CA ALA A 227 1.90 -7.71 -3.15
C ALA A 227 1.97 -8.36 -4.55
N THR A 228 3.09 -9.02 -4.85
CA THR A 228 3.34 -9.70 -6.14
C THR A 228 3.02 -11.20 -6.13
N ASP A 229 2.55 -11.73 -4.99
CA ASP A 229 2.30 -13.16 -4.85
C ASP A 229 1.09 -13.62 -5.67
N VAL A 230 1.34 -14.54 -6.59
CA VAL A 230 0.32 -15.12 -7.48
C VAL A 230 -0.79 -15.80 -6.68
N ASP A 231 -0.44 -16.45 -5.56
CA ASP A 231 -1.42 -17.20 -4.79
C ASP A 231 -2.42 -16.30 -4.05
N ARG A 232 -2.03 -15.06 -3.74
CA ARG A 232 -2.92 -14.02 -3.21
C ARG A 232 -3.64 -13.26 -4.33
N LEU A 233 -2.94 -12.91 -5.41
CA LEU A 233 -3.50 -12.18 -6.56
C LEU A 233 -4.66 -12.94 -7.22
N GLN A 234 -4.57 -14.26 -7.32
CA GLN A 234 -5.65 -15.09 -7.90
C GLN A 234 -6.95 -15.09 -7.07
N LEU A 235 -6.87 -14.76 -5.77
CA LEU A 235 -8.03 -14.68 -4.87
C LEU A 235 -8.72 -13.32 -4.92
N MET A 236 -8.12 -12.33 -5.59
CA MET A 236 -8.66 -10.99 -5.67
C MET A 236 -9.94 -10.95 -6.51
N PRO A 237 -10.90 -10.08 -6.16
CA PRO A 237 -12.09 -9.87 -6.97
C PRO A 237 -11.72 -9.46 -8.40
N SER A 238 -12.50 -9.90 -9.38
CA SER A 238 -12.28 -9.55 -10.79
C SER A 238 -12.31 -8.03 -11.04
N ALA A 239 -13.09 -7.28 -10.26
CA ALA A 239 -13.13 -5.81 -10.30
C ALA A 239 -11.79 -5.15 -9.93
N TRP A 240 -10.94 -5.83 -9.14
CA TRP A 240 -9.61 -5.35 -8.80
C TRP A 240 -8.60 -5.55 -9.95
N GLN A 241 -8.91 -6.44 -10.90
CA GLN A 241 -8.12 -6.75 -12.09
C GLN A 241 -6.65 -7.10 -11.77
N PRO A 242 -6.40 -8.18 -11.02
CA PRO A 242 -5.06 -8.56 -10.58
C PRO A 242 -4.11 -9.00 -11.71
N TRP A 243 -4.65 -9.32 -12.89
CA TRP A 243 -3.89 -9.70 -14.08
C TRP A 243 -3.31 -8.48 -14.83
N LEU A 244 -3.75 -7.26 -14.49
CA LEU A 244 -3.26 -6.00 -15.07
C LEU A 244 -2.12 -5.46 -14.22
#